data_AF-A0A7Y2I7X7-F1
#
_entry.id   AF-A0A7Y2I7X7-F1
#
_cell.length_a   1.000
_cell.length_b   1.000
_cell.length_c   1.000
_cell.angle_alpha   90.00
_cell.angle_beta   90.00
_cell.angle_gamma   90.00
#
_symmetry.space_group_name_H-M   'P 1'
#
loop_
_entity.id
_entity.type
_entity.pdbx_description
1 polymer ?
#
loop_
_entity_poly.entity_id
_entity_poly.type
_entity_poly.pdbx_seq_one_letter_code
_entity_poly.pdbx_strand_id
1 'polypeptide(L)'
;LDAAASGVNRVERESISYAHPSLFMLIGTMNPEEGELRPQFLDRFGLSIGVTGVDHPLQRRLIVDRRIEFDTNPQRFIDEYGEDELVLTEQVSTARSALQNIEIPGAMVEMAVALASEVRAQGHRAEIGIIKAARALAAFLERSEVGPEHVVEAARFVLPHRITTLSFATSEQIDEQLDEVFKKVLDRQQGQETMSEAEGIPDGWADIDEQVPGSTAASNVGMLFSFLAEKKKLSTSRIP
;
A
#
# COMPACT_ATOMS: atom_id res chain seq x y z
N LEU A 1 17.13 -11.48 3.55
CA LEU A 1 16.07 -11.08 4.50
C LEU A 1 16.67 -10.47 5.76
N ASP A 2 17.46 -11.22 6.53
CA ASP A 2 17.98 -10.71 7.81
C ASP A 2 18.92 -9.52 7.65
N ALA A 3 19.78 -9.50 6.62
CA ALA A 3 20.60 -8.33 6.30
C ALA A 3 19.78 -7.09 5.91
N ALA A 4 18.65 -7.27 5.21
CA ALA A 4 17.76 -6.17 4.84
C ALA A 4 17.02 -5.61 6.07
N ALA A 5 16.61 -6.49 6.99
CA ALA A 5 15.92 -6.10 8.22
C ALA A 5 16.86 -5.48 9.27
N SER A 6 18.09 -5.98 9.39
CA SER A 6 19.08 -5.48 10.35
C SER A 6 19.83 -4.24 9.85
N GLY A 7 19.84 -3.98 8.54
CA GLY A 7 20.68 -2.96 7.91
C GLY A 7 22.17 -3.32 7.91
N VAL A 8 22.54 -4.55 8.29
CA VAL A 8 23.93 -5.01 8.39
C VAL A 8 24.02 -6.43 7.83
N ASN A 9 24.89 -6.62 6.85
CA ASN A 9 25.24 -7.94 6.37
C ASN A 9 26.44 -8.46 7.16
N ARG A 10 26.25 -9.59 7.85
CA ARG A 10 27.28 -10.28 8.62
C ARG A 10 27.62 -11.59 7.93
N VAL A 11 28.89 -11.77 7.57
CA VAL A 11 29.41 -12.97 6.92
C VAL A 11 30.31 -13.69 7.90
N GLU A 12 29.89 -14.87 8.34
CA GLU A 12 30.64 -15.74 9.26
C GLU A 12 30.92 -17.08 8.60
N ARG A 13 32.15 -17.24 8.11
CA ARG A 13 32.61 -18.47 7.44
C ARG A 13 34.10 -18.66 7.68
N GLU A 14 34.53 -19.91 7.86
CA GLU A 14 35.96 -20.28 7.90
C GLU A 14 36.79 -19.45 8.90
N SER A 15 36.23 -19.20 10.09
CA SER A 15 36.84 -18.36 11.15
C SER A 15 36.97 -16.86 10.81
N ILE A 16 36.38 -16.42 9.70
CA ILE A 16 36.24 -15.00 9.35
C ILE A 16 34.85 -14.54 9.83
N SER A 17 34.83 -13.47 10.63
CA SER A 17 33.62 -12.71 10.95
C SER A 17 33.79 -11.30 10.40
N TYR A 18 32.98 -10.95 9.39
CA TYR A 18 33.01 -9.65 8.74
C TYR A 18 31.61 -9.06 8.71
N ALA A 19 31.49 -7.75 8.91
CA ALA A 19 30.22 -7.03 8.88
C ALA A 19 30.34 -5.73 8.08
N HIS A 20 29.33 -5.44 7.27
CA HIS A 20 29.23 -4.20 6.51
C HIS A 20 27.78 -3.67 6.45
N PRO A 21 27.58 -2.35 6.25
CA PRO A 21 26.25 -1.78 6.07
C PRO A 21 25.49 -2.40 4.90
N SER A 22 24.17 -2.54 5.06
CA SER A 22 23.27 -3.17 4.10
C SER A 22 21.85 -2.57 4.22
N LEU A 23 21.75 -1.25 4.06
CA LEU A 23 20.48 -0.53 4.06
C LEU A 23 19.90 -0.50 2.65
N PHE A 24 18.91 -1.35 2.38
CA PHE A 24 18.23 -1.42 1.08
C PHE A 24 16.77 -1.86 1.25
N MET A 25 15.93 -1.52 0.29
CA MET A 25 14.55 -2.01 0.22
C MET A 25 14.53 -3.37 -0.46
N LEU A 26 14.01 -4.39 0.23
CA LEU A 26 13.87 -5.73 -0.34
C LEU A 26 12.53 -5.83 -1.06
N ILE A 27 12.59 -6.07 -2.38
CA ILE A 27 11.42 -6.37 -3.21
C ILE A 27 11.54 -7.83 -3.65
N GLY A 28 10.51 -8.62 -3.36
CA GLY A 28 10.40 -10.00 -3.82
C GLY A 28 9.26 -10.12 -4.81
N THR A 29 9.52 -10.77 -5.95
CA THR A 29 8.49 -11.14 -6.93
C THR A 29 8.32 -12.65 -6.89
N MET A 30 7.09 -13.13 -6.93
CA MET A 30 6.77 -14.55 -6.94
C MET A 30 5.80 -14.84 -8.07
N ASN A 31 6.04 -15.92 -8.82
CA ASN A 31 5.04 -16.51 -9.68
C ASN A 31 4.30 -17.59 -8.88
N PRO A 32 3.00 -17.45 -8.59
CA PRO A 32 2.23 -18.46 -7.85
C PRO A 32 2.28 -19.86 -8.50
N GLU A 33 2.47 -19.93 -9.82
CA GLU A 33 2.58 -21.21 -10.55
C GLU A 33 3.86 -22.00 -10.21
N GLU A 34 4.90 -21.34 -9.68
CA GLU A 34 6.16 -21.98 -9.29
C GLU A 34 6.11 -22.58 -7.86
N GLY A 35 4.98 -22.43 -7.18
CA GLY A 35 4.75 -22.94 -5.83
C GLY A 35 4.75 -21.85 -4.76
N GLU A 36 4.25 -22.20 -3.58
CA GLU A 36 4.09 -21.26 -2.47
C GLU A 36 5.40 -21.05 -1.69
N LEU A 37 5.67 -19.81 -1.30
CA LEU A 37 6.70 -19.50 -0.32
C LEU A 37 6.32 -20.05 1.05
N ARG A 38 7.31 -20.59 1.77
CA ARG A 38 7.09 -21.05 3.15
C ARG A 38 6.56 -19.90 4.01
N PRO A 39 5.56 -20.13 4.88
CA PRO A 39 4.98 -19.09 5.74
C PRO A 39 6.00 -18.29 6.56
N GLN A 40 7.11 -18.93 6.93
CA GLN A 40 8.23 -18.32 7.67
C GLN A 40 8.92 -17.17 6.91
N PHE A 41 8.88 -17.18 5.58
CA PHE A 41 9.42 -16.10 4.74
C PHE A 41 8.38 -15.02 4.49
N LEU A 42 7.13 -15.42 4.21
CA LEU A 42 6.02 -14.49 3.99
C LEU A 42 5.82 -13.58 5.21
N ASP A 43 5.84 -14.12 6.42
CA ASP A 43 5.72 -13.35 7.66
C ASP A 43 6.80 -12.26 7.83
N ARG A 44 7.96 -12.40 7.15
CA ARG A 44 9.04 -11.42 7.15
C ARG A 44 8.88 -10.30 6.12
N PHE A 45 7.95 -10.42 5.17
CA PHE A 45 7.57 -9.32 4.30
C PHE A 45 6.57 -8.40 5.01
N GLY A 46 6.84 -7.10 4.93
CA GLY A 46 5.98 -6.08 5.54
C GLY A 46 4.68 -5.90 4.77
N LEU A 47 4.78 -5.83 3.45
CA LEU A 47 3.69 -5.58 2.51
C LEU A 47 3.65 -6.66 1.44
N SER A 48 2.46 -6.98 0.97
CA SER A 48 2.17 -7.86 -0.17
C SER A 48 1.17 -7.15 -1.08
N ILE A 49 1.38 -7.26 -2.37
CA ILE A 49 0.50 -6.70 -3.39
C ILE A 49 0.28 -7.73 -4.48
N GLY A 50 -0.99 -7.96 -4.82
CA GLY A 50 -1.37 -8.70 -6.01
C GLY A 50 -1.28 -7.78 -7.22
N VAL A 51 -0.55 -8.19 -8.25
CA VAL A 51 -0.47 -7.46 -9.52
C VAL A 51 -1.17 -8.30 -10.58
N THR A 52 -2.30 -7.81 -11.08
CA THR A 52 -3.06 -8.45 -12.16
C THR A 52 -2.75 -7.78 -13.49
N GLY A 53 -2.87 -8.56 -14.57
CA GLY A 53 -2.75 -8.04 -15.93
C GLY A 53 -3.92 -7.12 -16.27
N VAL A 54 -3.68 -6.20 -17.21
CA VAL A 54 -4.74 -5.34 -17.74
C VAL A 54 -5.52 -6.09 -18.82
N ASP A 55 -6.82 -6.26 -18.62
CA ASP A 55 -7.69 -6.99 -19.55
C ASP A 55 -8.38 -6.09 -20.58
N HIS A 56 -8.69 -4.83 -20.22
CA HIS A 56 -9.46 -3.95 -21.08
C HIS A 56 -8.67 -3.58 -22.35
N PRO A 57 -9.21 -3.83 -23.57
CA PRO A 57 -8.46 -3.66 -24.82
C PRO A 57 -7.89 -2.25 -25.02
N LEU A 58 -8.62 -1.20 -24.62
CA LEU A 58 -8.14 0.18 -24.76
C LEU A 58 -6.95 0.48 -23.83
N GLN A 59 -6.94 -0.05 -22.61
CA GLN A 59 -5.83 0.15 -21.67
C GLN A 59 -4.61 -0.67 -22.10
N ARG A 60 -4.82 -1.89 -22.59
CA ARG A 60 -3.74 -2.70 -23.19
C ARG A 60 -3.09 -1.99 -24.36
N ARG A 61 -3.90 -1.41 -25.26
CA ARG A 61 -3.40 -0.58 -26.36
C ARG A 61 -2.58 0.60 -25.83
N LEU A 62 -3.09 1.33 -24.85
CA LEU A 62 -2.38 2.48 -24.28
C LEU A 62 -1.00 2.11 -23.72
N ILE A 63 -0.88 0.97 -23.05
CA ILE A 63 0.41 0.46 -22.55
C ILE A 63 1.38 0.19 -23.70
N VAL A 64 0.90 -0.44 -24.78
CA VAL A 64 1.72 -0.72 -25.97
C VAL A 64 2.13 0.57 -26.67
N ASP A 65 1.20 1.51 -26.86
CA ASP A 65 1.45 2.80 -27.49
C ASP A 65 2.52 3.59 -26.70
N ARG A 66 2.40 3.67 -25.37
CA ARG A 66 3.42 4.29 -24.48
C ARG A 66 4.78 3.61 -24.57
N ARG A 67 4.81 2.27 -24.66
CA ARG A 67 6.07 1.52 -24.80
C ARG A 67 6.77 1.86 -26.12
N ILE A 68 6.01 1.90 -27.22
CA ILE A 68 6.52 2.27 -28.55
C ILE A 68 7.04 3.71 -28.54
N GLU A 69 6.32 4.64 -27.90
CA GLU A 69 6.75 6.03 -27.78
C GLU A 69 8.10 6.15 -27.06
N PHE A 70 8.25 5.45 -25.93
CA PHE A 70 9.51 5.39 -25.19
C PHE A 70 10.64 4.78 -26.05
N ASP A 71 10.40 3.66 -26.74
CA ASP A 71 11.42 3.01 -27.58
C ASP A 71 11.81 3.90 -28.79
N THR A 72 10.90 4.76 -29.27
CA THR A 72 11.14 5.67 -30.41
C THR A 72 11.91 6.92 -30.01
N ASN A 73 11.54 7.55 -28.90
CA ASN A 73 12.22 8.73 -28.38
C ASN A 73 12.17 8.75 -26.84
N PRO A 74 13.15 8.11 -26.17
CA PRO A 74 13.17 8.03 -24.72
C PRO A 74 13.21 9.41 -24.05
N GLN A 75 13.95 10.37 -24.61
CA GLN A 75 14.12 11.69 -24.01
C GLN A 75 12.80 12.46 -24.01
N ARG A 76 12.07 12.47 -25.13
CA ARG A 76 10.76 13.12 -25.20
C ARG A 76 9.77 12.52 -24.21
N PHE A 77 9.74 11.18 -24.09
CA PHE A 77 8.87 10.50 -23.13
C PHE A 77 9.21 10.89 -21.69
N ILE A 78 10.50 10.93 -21.34
CA ILE A 78 10.95 11.38 -20.02
C ILE A 78 10.55 12.84 -19.77
N ASP A 79 10.73 13.72 -20.76
CA ASP A 79 10.38 15.13 -20.64
C ASP A 79 8.86 15.32 -20.45
N GLU A 80 8.04 14.50 -21.12
CA GLU A 80 6.57 14.52 -21.02
C GLU A 80 6.07 14.16 -19.61
N TYR A 81 6.70 13.18 -18.94
CA TYR A 81 6.35 12.76 -17.59
C TYR A 81 7.19 13.42 -16.49
N GLY A 82 8.09 14.34 -16.85
CA GLY A 82 9.04 14.94 -15.90
C GLY A 82 8.38 15.74 -14.78
N GLU A 83 7.28 16.45 -15.07
CA GLU A 83 6.52 17.19 -14.05
C GLU A 83 5.84 16.24 -13.05
N ASP A 84 5.28 15.12 -13.54
CA ASP A 84 4.64 14.10 -12.69
C ASP A 84 5.66 13.44 -11.76
N GLU A 85 6.83 13.08 -12.29
CA GLU A 85 7.92 12.48 -11.52
C GLU A 85 8.46 13.45 -10.45
N LEU A 86 8.56 14.75 -10.79
CA LEU A 86 8.98 15.79 -9.84
C LEU A 86 7.99 15.92 -8.68
N VAL A 87 6.68 16.02 -8.98
CA VAL A 87 5.62 16.13 -7.97
C VAL A 87 5.66 14.92 -7.03
N LEU A 88 5.79 13.70 -7.58
CA LEU A 88 5.89 12.49 -6.77
C LEU A 88 7.16 12.47 -5.92
N THR A 89 8.30 12.88 -6.47
CA THR A 89 9.59 12.94 -5.77
C THR A 89 9.54 13.89 -4.58
N GLU A 90 8.99 15.10 -4.78
CA GLU A 90 8.80 16.09 -3.73
C GLU A 90 7.84 15.59 -2.65
N GLN A 91 6.77 14.90 -3.05
CA GLN A 91 5.80 14.32 -2.11
C GLN A 91 6.45 13.26 -1.22
N VAL A 92 7.23 12.34 -1.80
CA VAL A 92 7.96 11.32 -1.04
C VAL A 92 8.97 11.96 -0.08
N SER A 93 9.69 12.99 -0.52
CA SER A 93 10.64 13.71 0.33
C SER A 93 9.96 14.40 1.52
N THR A 94 8.83 15.06 1.26
CA THR A 94 8.00 15.71 2.28
C THR A 94 7.48 14.70 3.29
N ALA A 95 6.89 13.60 2.82
CA ALA A 95 6.39 12.51 3.66
C ALA A 95 7.47 11.93 4.57
N ARG A 96 8.68 11.69 4.05
CA ARG A 96 9.82 11.18 4.82
C ARG A 96 10.22 12.13 5.94
N SER A 97 10.15 13.43 5.69
CA SER A 97 10.53 14.47 6.66
C SER A 97 9.45 14.65 7.74
N ALA A 98 8.17 14.51 7.37
CA ALA A 98 7.04 14.62 8.27
C ALA A 98 6.79 13.35 9.10
N LEU A 99 7.27 12.18 8.65
CA LEU A 99 6.92 10.87 9.22
C LEU A 99 7.04 10.82 10.74
N GLN A 100 8.10 11.39 11.32
CA GLN A 100 8.33 11.37 12.77
C GLN A 100 7.30 12.16 13.59
N ASN A 101 6.63 13.13 12.96
CA ASN A 101 5.67 14.02 13.60
C ASN A 101 4.21 13.55 13.46
N ILE A 102 3.94 12.51 12.66
CA ILE A 102 2.60 11.93 12.54
C ILE A 102 2.18 11.28 13.85
N GLU A 103 1.08 11.76 14.42
CA GLU A 103 0.47 11.20 15.62
C GLU A 103 -0.22 9.87 15.31
N ILE A 104 -0.13 8.91 16.24
CA ILE A 104 -0.84 7.64 16.16
C ILE A 104 -1.81 7.58 17.34
N PRO A 105 -3.10 7.89 17.12
CA PRO A 105 -4.11 7.78 18.16
C PRO A 105 -4.23 6.34 18.69
N GLY A 106 -4.51 6.17 19.98
CA GLY A 106 -4.68 4.84 20.59
C GLY A 106 -5.76 4.00 19.91
N ALA A 107 -6.87 4.63 19.49
CA ALA A 107 -7.95 3.98 18.75
C ALA A 107 -7.49 3.34 17.44
N MET A 108 -6.46 3.89 16.77
CA MET A 108 -5.90 3.30 15.54
C MET A 108 -5.09 2.04 15.83
N VAL A 109 -4.38 2.02 16.97
CA VAL A 109 -3.67 0.82 17.43
C VAL A 109 -4.68 -0.28 17.78
N GLU A 110 -5.76 0.07 18.48
CA GLU A 110 -6.86 -0.86 18.77
C GLU A 110 -7.50 -1.40 17.50
N MET A 111 -7.73 -0.54 16.50
CA MET A 111 -8.26 -0.95 15.20
C MET A 111 -7.31 -1.92 14.48
N ALA A 112 -6.01 -1.63 14.44
CA ALA A 112 -5.01 -2.51 13.84
C ALA A 112 -4.96 -3.88 14.54
N VAL A 113 -5.08 -3.92 15.86
CA VAL A 113 -5.16 -5.16 16.65
C VAL A 113 -6.44 -5.93 16.34
N ALA A 114 -7.58 -5.24 16.23
CA ALA A 114 -8.86 -5.86 15.88
C ALA A 114 -8.82 -6.51 14.50
N LEU A 115 -8.26 -5.82 13.50
CA LEU A 115 -8.06 -6.33 12.14
C LEU A 115 -7.15 -7.56 12.11
N ALA A 116 -5.98 -7.47 12.76
CA ALA A 116 -5.03 -8.58 12.85
C ALA A 116 -5.64 -9.82 13.56
N SER A 117 -6.46 -9.58 14.59
CA SER A 117 -7.14 -10.63 15.34
C SER A 117 -8.22 -11.34 14.52
N GLU A 118 -8.96 -10.60 13.69
CA GLU A 118 -10.03 -11.16 12.87
C GLU A 118 -9.49 -12.12 11.80
N VAL A 119 -8.33 -11.83 11.22
CA VAL A 119 -7.63 -12.75 10.29
C VAL A 119 -6.79 -13.82 11.00
N ARG A 120 -6.77 -13.81 12.35
CA ARG A 120 -5.96 -14.70 13.19
C ARG A 120 -4.46 -14.67 12.82
N ALA A 121 -3.93 -13.48 12.54
CA ALA A 121 -2.51 -13.31 12.25
C ALA A 121 -1.66 -13.77 13.45
N GLN A 122 -0.53 -14.41 13.19
CA GLN A 122 0.37 -14.90 14.23
C GLN A 122 1.34 -13.80 14.69
N GLY A 123 1.48 -13.66 16.02
CA GLY A 123 2.38 -12.70 16.64
C GLY A 123 1.97 -11.24 16.39
N HIS A 124 2.90 -10.31 16.60
CA HIS A 124 2.62 -8.87 16.57
C HIS A 124 3.02 -8.15 15.28
N ARG A 125 3.47 -8.91 14.27
CA ARG A 125 4.02 -8.33 13.03
C ARG A 125 2.95 -7.68 12.17
N ALA A 126 1.71 -8.16 12.25
CA ALA A 126 0.59 -7.63 11.48
C ALA A 126 0.25 -6.21 11.93
N GLU A 127 -0.08 -6.01 13.20
CA GLU A 127 -0.45 -4.71 13.74
C GLU A 127 0.70 -3.70 13.68
N ILE A 128 1.95 -4.12 13.90
CA ILE A 128 3.13 -3.25 13.72
C ILE A 128 3.27 -2.84 12.25
N GLY A 129 3.06 -3.78 11.32
CA GLY A 129 3.08 -3.51 9.88
C GLY A 129 2.00 -2.51 9.47
N ILE A 130 0.77 -2.73 9.94
CA ILE A 130 -0.38 -1.85 9.68
C ILE A 130 -0.10 -0.44 10.18
N ILE A 131 0.31 -0.27 11.43
CA ILE A 131 0.56 1.07 12.00
C ILE A 131 1.71 1.78 11.29
N LYS A 132 2.79 1.08 10.94
CA LYS A 132 3.90 1.69 10.19
C LYS A 132 3.49 2.12 8.79
N ALA A 133 2.71 1.29 8.09
CA ALA A 133 2.22 1.60 6.76
C ALA A 133 1.17 2.73 6.79
N ALA A 134 0.23 2.70 7.75
CA ALA A 134 -0.78 3.73 7.93
C ALA A 134 -0.16 5.09 8.27
N ARG A 135 0.89 5.11 9.12
CA ARG A 135 1.65 6.33 9.41
C ARG A 135 2.41 6.85 8.19
N ALA A 136 3.00 5.96 7.38
CA ALA A 136 3.66 6.35 6.14
C ALA A 136 2.66 6.92 5.12
N LEU A 137 1.47 6.34 5.04
CA LEU A 137 0.38 6.81 4.19
C LEU A 137 -0.16 8.17 4.66
N ALA A 138 -0.41 8.33 5.96
CA ALA A 138 -0.82 9.62 6.55
C ALA A 138 0.22 10.72 6.28
N ALA A 139 1.52 10.40 6.41
CA ALA A 139 2.61 11.32 6.06
C ALA A 139 2.61 11.67 4.56
N PHE A 140 2.38 10.68 3.69
CA PHE A 140 2.30 10.86 2.26
C PHE A 140 1.12 11.74 1.85
N LEU A 141 0.00 11.64 2.56
CA LEU A 141 -1.22 12.43 2.37
C LEU A 141 -1.24 13.75 3.16
N GLU A 142 -0.10 14.13 3.76
CA GLU A 142 0.06 15.38 4.53
C GLU A 142 -0.95 15.56 5.67
N ARG A 143 -1.32 14.45 6.31
CA ARG A 143 -2.13 14.47 7.54
C ARG A 143 -1.24 14.71 8.75
N SER A 144 -1.81 15.20 9.85
CA SER A 144 -1.11 15.33 11.13
C SER A 144 -1.16 14.06 11.96
N GLU A 145 -2.17 13.20 11.72
CA GLU A 145 -2.42 11.99 12.48
C GLU A 145 -2.91 10.85 11.58
N VAL A 146 -2.81 9.62 12.10
CA VAL A 146 -3.39 8.43 11.47
C VAL A 146 -4.89 8.40 11.75
N GLY A 147 -5.72 8.52 10.70
CA GLY A 147 -7.15 8.18 10.72
C GLY A 147 -7.49 6.73 10.32
N PRO A 148 -8.76 6.30 10.52
CA PRO A 148 -9.24 4.94 10.21
C PRO A 148 -9.01 4.51 8.76
N GLU A 149 -9.18 5.43 7.82
CA GLU A 149 -8.99 5.21 6.39
C GLU A 149 -7.56 4.77 6.07
N HIS A 150 -6.56 5.32 6.77
CA HIS A 150 -5.17 4.90 6.57
C HIS A 150 -4.90 3.50 7.15
N VAL A 151 -5.56 3.15 8.26
CA VAL A 151 -5.43 1.83 8.89
C VAL A 151 -6.02 0.75 7.99
N VAL A 152 -7.23 0.99 7.44
CA VAL A 152 -7.88 0.08 6.50
C VAL A 152 -7.03 -0.10 5.26
N GLU A 153 -6.55 0.99 4.67
CA GLU A 153 -5.72 0.92 3.46
C GLU A 153 -4.39 0.21 3.72
N ALA A 154 -3.72 0.51 4.82
CA ALA A 154 -2.51 -0.20 5.22
C ALA A 154 -2.75 -1.70 5.44
N ALA A 155 -3.89 -2.08 6.01
CA ALA A 155 -4.24 -3.47 6.24
C ALA A 155 -4.40 -4.25 4.93
N ARG A 156 -4.87 -3.62 3.84
CA ARG A 156 -4.94 -4.25 2.50
C ARG A 156 -3.59 -4.75 2.01
N PHE A 157 -2.50 -4.05 2.35
CA PHE A 157 -1.15 -4.46 1.97
C PHE A 157 -0.49 -5.39 2.98
N VAL A 158 -0.86 -5.31 4.26
CA VAL A 158 -0.17 -6.04 5.34
C VAL A 158 -0.76 -7.42 5.60
N LEU A 159 -2.08 -7.58 5.43
CA LEU A 159 -2.80 -8.79 5.82
C LEU A 159 -2.84 -9.93 4.78
N PRO A 160 -2.85 -9.72 3.45
CA PRO A 160 -3.04 -10.79 2.45
C PRO A 160 -2.20 -12.06 2.71
N HIS A 161 -0.91 -11.90 2.89
CA HIS A 161 0.06 -12.98 3.09
C HIS A 161 0.10 -13.53 4.53
N ARG A 162 -0.78 -13.03 5.41
CA ARG A 162 -0.91 -13.42 6.82
C ARG A 162 -2.23 -14.16 7.10
N ILE A 163 -3.13 -14.25 6.11
CA ILE A 163 -4.37 -15.01 6.20
C ILE A 163 -4.03 -16.51 6.05
N THR A 164 -4.10 -17.24 7.17
CA THR A 164 -3.65 -18.65 7.21
C THR A 164 -4.59 -19.60 6.46
N THR A 165 -5.84 -19.20 6.21
CA THR A 165 -6.89 -20.05 5.60
C THR A 165 -6.91 -20.03 4.07
N LEU A 166 -6.10 -19.18 3.43
CA LEU A 166 -6.19 -18.88 2.00
C LEU A 166 -4.97 -19.35 1.19
N SER A 167 -4.38 -20.49 1.55
CA SER A 167 -3.42 -21.17 0.66
C SER A 167 -4.11 -21.44 -0.67
N PHE A 168 -3.53 -20.98 -1.78
CA PHE A 168 -4.08 -21.00 -3.15
C PHE A 168 -5.33 -20.14 -3.45
N ALA A 169 -5.69 -19.16 -2.63
CA ALA A 169 -6.76 -18.24 -2.98
C ALA A 169 -6.31 -17.27 -4.10
N THR A 170 -7.25 -16.88 -4.97
CA THR A 170 -7.02 -15.81 -5.94
C THR A 170 -6.94 -14.46 -5.22
N SER A 171 -6.32 -13.45 -5.86
CA SER A 171 -6.30 -12.09 -5.31
C SER A 171 -7.70 -11.56 -5.02
N GLU A 172 -8.67 -11.85 -5.90
CA GLU A 172 -10.08 -11.46 -5.73
C GLU A 172 -10.70 -12.05 -4.46
N GLN A 173 -10.46 -13.33 -4.17
CA GLN A 173 -10.96 -13.98 -2.96
C GLN A 173 -10.34 -13.40 -1.69
N ILE A 174 -9.06 -13.03 -1.73
CA ILE A 174 -8.38 -12.37 -0.63
C ILE A 174 -9.01 -11.00 -0.38
N ASP A 175 -9.26 -10.23 -1.44
CA ASP A 175 -9.84 -8.89 -1.36
C ASP A 175 -11.28 -8.93 -0.81
N GLU A 176 -12.10 -9.86 -1.26
CA GLU A 176 -13.46 -10.08 -0.73
C GLU A 176 -13.43 -10.39 0.77
N GLN A 177 -12.56 -11.32 1.20
CA GLN A 177 -12.44 -11.65 2.62
C GLN A 177 -11.94 -10.45 3.45
N LEU A 178 -11.01 -9.66 2.92
CA LEU A 178 -10.54 -8.44 3.58
C LEU A 178 -11.66 -7.42 3.73
N ASP A 179 -12.49 -7.23 2.71
CA ASP A 179 -13.64 -6.31 2.75
C ASP A 179 -14.67 -6.74 3.81
N GLU A 180 -14.92 -8.04 3.96
CA GLU A 180 -15.76 -8.57 5.04
C GLU A 180 -15.18 -8.29 6.42
N VAL A 181 -13.87 -8.52 6.59
CA VAL A 181 -13.15 -8.23 7.84
C VAL A 181 -13.21 -6.74 8.18
N PHE A 182 -13.02 -5.88 7.20
CA PHE A 182 -13.07 -4.42 7.39
C PHE A 182 -14.46 -3.95 7.80
N LYS A 183 -15.51 -4.39 7.11
CA LYS A 183 -16.90 -4.11 7.51
C LYS A 183 -17.15 -4.51 8.95
N LYS A 184 -16.79 -5.74 9.32
CA LYS A 184 -17.02 -6.27 10.66
C LYS A 184 -16.32 -5.46 11.76
N VAL A 185 -15.10 -4.98 11.51
CA VAL A 185 -14.36 -4.17 12.48
C VAL A 185 -14.89 -2.73 12.54
N LEU A 186 -15.20 -2.13 11.40
CA LEU A 186 -15.79 -0.79 11.32
C LEU A 186 -17.15 -0.73 12.00
N ASP A 187 -18.03 -1.71 11.75
CA ASP A 187 -19.36 -1.80 12.36
C ASP A 187 -19.28 -1.94 13.89
N ARG A 188 -18.27 -2.64 14.41
CA ARG A 188 -18.04 -2.79 15.86
C ARG A 188 -17.61 -1.48 16.51
N GLN A 189 -16.79 -0.68 15.83
CA GLN A 189 -16.37 0.63 16.32
C GLN A 189 -17.52 1.64 16.28
N GLN A 190 -18.28 1.65 15.19
CA GLN A 190 -19.52 2.45 15.11
C GLN A 190 -20.52 2.01 16.19
N GLY A 191 -20.69 0.71 16.43
CA GLY A 191 -21.54 0.20 17.51
C GLY A 191 -21.10 0.56 18.93
N GLN A 192 -19.82 0.91 19.14
CA GLN A 192 -19.32 1.45 20.41
C GLN A 192 -19.49 2.98 20.52
N GLU A 193 -19.49 3.70 19.40
CA GLU A 193 -19.76 5.14 19.33
C GLU A 193 -21.27 5.47 19.26
N THR A 194 -22.11 4.52 18.83
CA THR A 194 -23.56 4.72 18.68
C THR A 194 -24.31 4.49 19.99
N MET A 195 -23.99 5.33 20.98
CA MET A 195 -24.99 5.86 21.90
C MET A 195 -25.16 7.38 21.66
N SER A 196 -25.08 7.82 20.40
CA SER A 196 -25.72 9.03 19.90
C SER A 196 -25.88 8.96 18.37
N GLU A 197 -27.13 8.69 17.98
CA GLU A 197 -27.83 9.06 16.73
C GLU A 197 -27.40 8.43 15.38
N ALA A 198 -28.32 7.60 14.87
CA ALA A 198 -28.52 7.14 13.49
C ALA A 198 -29.07 8.32 12.61
N GLU A 199 -29.14 8.33 11.28
CA GLU A 199 -29.05 7.35 10.18
C GLU A 199 -29.08 8.16 8.85
N GLY A 200 -28.56 7.62 7.73
CA GLY A 200 -29.02 8.02 6.38
C GLY A 200 -28.00 8.02 5.22
N ILE A 201 -28.21 7.13 4.24
CA ILE A 201 -27.71 7.12 2.83
C ILE A 201 -28.96 6.70 1.99
N PRO A 202 -29.15 6.92 0.65
CA PRO A 202 -28.14 7.04 -0.41
C PRO A 202 -28.44 7.97 -1.62
N ASP A 203 -27.44 8.15 -2.52
CA ASP A 203 -27.40 7.58 -3.90
C ASP A 203 -26.68 8.49 -4.95
N GLY A 204 -25.93 7.89 -5.89
CA GLY A 204 -25.90 8.37 -7.29
C GLY A 204 -24.59 8.77 -8.04
N TRP A 205 -24.04 7.79 -8.78
CA TRP A 205 -23.45 7.76 -10.16
C TRP A 205 -22.27 8.63 -10.67
N ALA A 206 -21.22 7.89 -11.08
CA ALA A 206 -20.47 7.90 -12.34
C ALA A 206 -19.70 9.15 -12.84
N ASP A 207 -18.37 9.00 -12.92
CA ASP A 207 -17.60 9.32 -14.12
C ASP A 207 -16.49 8.26 -14.28
N ILE A 208 -16.17 7.91 -15.52
CA ILE A 208 -15.26 6.82 -15.88
C ILE A 208 -13.85 7.18 -15.42
N ASP A 209 -13.40 6.53 -14.35
CA ASP A 209 -12.08 6.73 -13.75
C ASP A 209 -10.97 6.40 -14.75
N GLU A 210 -9.96 7.27 -14.86
CA GLU A 210 -8.70 6.95 -15.52
C GLU A 210 -8.02 5.82 -14.75
N GLN A 211 -8.36 4.59 -15.12
CA GLN A 211 -7.76 3.40 -14.52
C GLN A 211 -6.28 3.32 -14.87
N VAL A 212 -5.46 3.65 -13.89
CA VAL A 212 -4.02 3.41 -13.88
C VAL A 212 -3.80 1.90 -13.70
N PRO A 213 -2.96 1.24 -14.52
CA PRO A 213 -2.64 -0.17 -14.32
C PRO A 213 -2.20 -0.45 -12.87
N GLY A 214 -2.94 -1.32 -12.17
CA GLY A 214 -2.76 -1.63 -10.74
C GLY A 214 -3.78 -1.01 -9.78
N SER A 215 -4.69 -0.13 -10.25
CA SER A 215 -5.71 0.50 -9.42
C SER A 215 -6.80 -0.45 -8.91
N THR A 216 -6.94 -1.63 -9.53
CA THR A 216 -7.89 -2.68 -9.13
C THR A 216 -7.43 -3.48 -7.91
N ALA A 217 -6.18 -3.35 -7.46
CA ALA A 217 -5.63 -4.12 -6.33
C ALA A 217 -5.94 -3.53 -4.94
N ALA A 218 -6.53 -2.33 -4.85
CA ALA A 218 -6.97 -1.75 -3.59
C ALA A 218 -8.12 -0.76 -3.81
N SER A 219 -9.22 -0.96 -3.11
CA SER A 219 -10.48 -0.22 -3.31
C SER A 219 -10.44 1.26 -2.87
N ASN A 220 -9.30 1.76 -2.38
CA ASN A 220 -9.09 3.15 -1.99
C ASN A 220 -7.86 3.81 -2.62
N VAL A 221 -7.30 3.21 -3.68
CA VAL A 221 -6.25 3.78 -4.53
C VAL A 221 -6.64 5.16 -5.10
N GLY A 222 -7.94 5.43 -5.21
CA GLY A 222 -8.49 6.74 -5.56
C GLY A 222 -7.99 7.87 -4.64
N MET A 223 -7.74 7.62 -3.35
CA MET A 223 -7.24 8.66 -2.42
C MET A 223 -5.82 9.10 -2.76
N LEU A 224 -4.93 8.16 -3.10
CA LEU A 224 -3.54 8.46 -3.46
C LEU A 224 -3.46 9.20 -4.79
N PHE A 225 -4.13 8.70 -5.83
CA PHE A 225 -4.07 9.30 -7.15
C PHE A 225 -4.86 10.61 -7.24
N SER A 226 -5.99 10.75 -6.54
CA SER A 226 -6.70 12.03 -6.46
C SER A 226 -5.85 13.09 -5.75
N PHE A 227 -5.18 12.73 -4.67
CA PHE A 227 -4.26 13.61 -3.96
C PHE A 227 -3.09 14.05 -4.85
N LEU A 228 -2.47 13.12 -5.58
CA LEU A 228 -1.39 13.45 -6.52
C LEU A 228 -1.88 14.32 -7.68
N ALA A 229 -3.09 14.07 -8.20
CA ALA A 229 -3.70 14.91 -9.22
C ALA A 229 -3.98 16.33 -8.71
N GLU A 230 -4.42 16.48 -7.46
CA GLU A 230 -4.61 17.77 -6.81
C GLU A 230 -3.26 18.50 -6.61
N LYS A 231 -2.23 17.78 -6.15
CA LYS A 231 -0.86 18.30 -6.02
C LYS A 231 -0.31 18.79 -7.35
N LYS A 232 -0.51 18.03 -8.44
CA LYS A 232 -0.13 18.45 -9.79
C LYS A 232 -0.82 19.75 -10.18
N LYS A 233 -2.15 19.84 -10.05
CA LYS A 233 -2.92 21.06 -10.36
C LYS A 233 -2.38 22.28 -9.59
N LEU A 234 -2.06 22.11 -8.32
CA LEU A 234 -1.48 23.16 -7.48
C LEU A 234 -0.07 23.57 -7.93
N SER A 235 0.76 22.61 -8.34
CA SER A 235 2.11 22.86 -8.87
C SER A 235 2.06 23.66 -10.18
N THR A 236 1.25 23.22 -11.14
CA THR A 236 1.12 23.88 -12.45
C THR A 236 0.53 25.30 -12.33
N SER A 237 -0.31 25.55 -11.33
CA SER A 237 -0.88 26.90 -11.05
C SER A 237 0.12 27.92 -10.46
N ARG A 238 1.30 27.47 -10.00
CA ARG A 238 2.34 28.31 -9.39
C ARG A 238 3.40 28.80 -10.39
N ILE A 239 3.28 28.46 -11.67
CA ILE A 239 4.18 28.94 -12.72
C ILE A 239 3.58 30.22 -13.33
N PRO A 240 4.20 31.41 -13.14
CA PRO A 240 3.73 32.68 -13.69
C PRO A 240 3.90 32.80 -15.20
#